data_AF-A0A3D0JYU4-F1
#
_entry.id   AF-A0A3D0JYU4-F1
#
_cell.length_a   1.000
_cell.length_b   1.000
_cell.length_c   1.000
_cell.angle_alpha   90.00
_cell.angle_beta   90.00
_cell.angle_gamma   90.00
#
_symmetry.space_group_name_H-M   'P 1'
#
loop_
_entity.id
_entity.type
_entity.pdbx_description
1 polymer ?
#
loop_
_entity_poly.entity_id
_entity_poly.type
_entity_poly.pdbx_seq_one_letter_code
_entity_poly.pdbx_strand_id
1 'polypeptide(L)'
;MSKRIISGTGHDITPLTEDQVAVLAAKLDPEAFRVTQKDGTERPFCGTLLDNKKDGTYCCVVCGLPLFSSEHKFTSGTGWPSFYQEYDEDHVRKVVDRSHGMVRTEIECARCGAHLGHVFDDGPKPTGMRHCLNSASLVFVEKGSPLPAPPVGDLETAYFAGGCFWG
;
A
#
# COMPACT_ATOMS: atom_id res chain seq x y z
N MET A 1 15.80 -8.74 -16.62
CA MET A 1 15.60 -8.81 -15.15
C MET A 1 15.60 -7.38 -14.62
N SER A 2 14.48 -6.89 -14.10
CA SER A 2 14.44 -5.56 -13.50
C SER A 2 15.33 -5.54 -12.26
N LYS A 3 16.14 -4.49 -12.08
CA LYS A 3 17.01 -4.33 -10.91
C LYS A 3 16.12 -4.19 -9.67
N ARG A 4 16.40 -4.96 -8.62
CA ARG A 4 15.68 -4.80 -7.35
C ARG A 4 15.92 -3.40 -6.77
N ILE A 5 14.85 -2.77 -6.31
CA ILE A 5 14.88 -1.47 -5.64
C ILE A 5 14.49 -1.71 -4.19
N ILE A 6 15.36 -1.32 -3.26
CA ILE A 6 15.17 -1.50 -1.82
C ILE A 6 15.07 -0.12 -1.18
N SER A 7 14.04 0.12 -0.37
CA SER A 7 13.84 1.38 0.36
C SER A 7 14.85 1.55 1.51
N GLY A 8 14.91 2.75 2.09
CA GLY A 8 15.75 3.03 3.27
C GLY A 8 15.43 2.12 4.46
N THR A 9 14.18 1.68 4.58
CA THR A 9 13.71 0.73 5.59
C THR A 9 13.92 -0.75 5.24
N GLY A 10 14.58 -1.06 4.11
CA GLY A 10 14.95 -2.43 3.72
C GLY A 10 13.85 -3.23 3.02
N HIS A 11 12.79 -2.59 2.54
CA HIS A 11 11.68 -3.25 1.85
C HIS A 11 11.88 -3.26 0.33
N ASP A 12 11.53 -4.36 -0.32
CA ASP A 12 11.53 -4.43 -1.79
C ASP A 12 10.37 -3.60 -2.34
N ILE A 13 10.70 -2.52 -3.04
CA ILE A 13 9.76 -1.59 -3.69
C ILE A 13 9.82 -1.69 -5.22
N THR A 14 10.43 -2.74 -5.77
CA THR A 14 10.50 -2.98 -7.21
C THR A 14 9.09 -2.99 -7.82
N PRO A 15 8.79 -2.10 -8.79
CA PRO A 15 7.47 -2.03 -9.38
C PRO A 15 7.01 -3.38 -9.95
N LEU A 16 5.81 -3.82 -9.57
CA LEU A 16 5.16 -5.00 -10.11
C LEU A 16 4.66 -4.71 -11.53
N THR A 17 4.69 -5.75 -12.37
CA THR A 17 4.07 -5.70 -13.69
C THR A 17 2.54 -5.69 -13.57
N GLU A 18 1.86 -5.18 -14.60
CA GLU A 18 0.39 -5.15 -14.65
C GLU A 18 -0.22 -6.54 -14.46
N ASP A 19 0.37 -7.58 -15.06
CA ASP A 19 -0.08 -8.97 -14.90
C ASP A 19 0.03 -9.46 -13.45
N GLN A 20 1.14 -9.15 -12.78
CA GLN A 20 1.33 -9.48 -11.37
C GLN A 20 0.30 -8.75 -10.49
N VAL A 21 0.06 -7.47 -10.76
CA VAL A 21 -0.96 -6.68 -10.05
C VAL A 21 -2.35 -7.28 -10.29
N ALA A 22 -2.70 -7.65 -11.53
CA ALA A 22 -3.98 -8.24 -11.86
C ALA A 22 -4.24 -9.56 -11.12
N VAL A 23 -3.24 -10.44 -11.02
CA VAL A 23 -3.34 -11.71 -10.26
C VAL A 23 -3.61 -11.47 -8.78
N LEU A 24 -3.01 -10.43 -8.19
CA LEU A 24 -3.21 -10.08 -6.80
C LEU A 24 -4.57 -9.41 -6.58
N ALA A 25 -4.91 -8.48 -7.46
CA ALA A 25 -6.16 -7.74 -7.41
C ALA A 25 -7.39 -8.68 -7.56
N ALA A 26 -7.27 -9.75 -8.34
CA ALA A 26 -8.32 -10.76 -8.50
C ALA A 26 -8.71 -11.48 -7.19
N LYS A 27 -7.88 -11.42 -6.14
CA LYS A 27 -8.13 -12.04 -4.83
C LYS A 27 -8.74 -11.06 -3.82
N LEU A 28 -8.87 -9.79 -4.19
CA LEU A 28 -9.39 -8.75 -3.29
C LEU A 28 -10.91 -8.80 -3.20
N ASP A 29 -11.43 -8.33 -2.06
CA ASP A 29 -12.85 -8.06 -1.93
C ASP A 29 -13.30 -7.01 -2.97
N PRO A 30 -14.56 -7.05 -3.45
CA PRO A 30 -15.04 -6.15 -4.49
C PRO A 30 -14.83 -4.66 -4.19
N GLU A 31 -14.94 -4.26 -2.91
CA GLU A 31 -14.72 -2.87 -2.49
C GLU A 31 -13.24 -2.50 -2.53
N ALA A 32 -12.34 -3.37 -2.05
CA ALA A 32 -10.90 -3.15 -2.13
C ALA A 32 -10.43 -3.10 -3.59
N PHE A 33 -10.97 -3.95 -4.46
CA PHE A 33 -10.70 -3.89 -5.90
C PHE A 33 -11.19 -2.57 -6.51
N ARG A 34 -12.42 -2.14 -6.21
CA ARG A 34 -12.99 -0.89 -6.72
C ARG A 34 -12.16 0.32 -6.30
N VAL A 35 -11.73 0.36 -5.04
CA VAL A 35 -10.93 1.47 -4.51
C VAL A 35 -9.53 1.46 -5.12
N THR A 36 -8.83 0.31 -5.10
CA THR A 36 -7.41 0.26 -5.48
C THR A 36 -7.15 0.24 -6.98
N GLN A 37 -8.08 -0.27 -7.80
CA GLN A 37 -7.89 -0.47 -9.25
C GLN A 37 -8.77 0.42 -10.14
N LYS A 38 -9.76 1.12 -9.57
CA LYS A 38 -10.67 2.01 -10.31
C LYS A 38 -10.75 3.41 -9.69
N ASP A 39 -9.74 3.78 -8.91
CA ASP A 39 -9.63 5.07 -8.20
C ASP A 39 -10.91 5.43 -7.44
N GLY A 40 -11.58 4.41 -6.92
CA GLY A 40 -12.80 4.56 -6.17
C GLY A 40 -12.49 5.17 -4.80
N THR A 41 -13.35 6.08 -4.32
CA THR A 41 -13.30 6.52 -2.93
C THR A 41 -14.30 5.71 -2.09
N GLU A 42 -13.90 5.27 -0.90
CA GLU A 42 -14.81 4.65 0.07
C GLU A 42 -15.77 5.71 0.65
N ARG A 43 -16.97 5.30 1.03
CA ARG A 43 -17.90 6.21 1.71
C ARG A 43 -17.33 6.61 3.07
N PRO A 44 -17.44 7.89 3.48
CA PRO A 44 -16.95 8.34 4.79
C PRO A 44 -17.59 7.54 5.92
N PHE A 45 -16.82 7.26 6.97
CA PHE A 45 -17.24 6.52 8.17
C PHE A 45 -17.60 5.03 7.94
N CYS A 46 -17.42 4.49 6.74
CA CYS A 46 -17.67 3.07 6.45
C CYS A 46 -16.40 2.22 6.55
N GLY A 47 -15.24 2.84 6.70
CA GLY A 47 -13.95 2.15 6.77
C GLY A 47 -13.74 1.40 8.09
N THR A 48 -13.39 0.12 8.00
CA THR A 48 -13.14 -0.75 9.18
C THR A 48 -11.92 -0.34 10.01
N LEU A 49 -11.01 0.45 9.43
CA LEU A 49 -9.75 0.87 10.06
C LEU A 49 -9.79 2.28 10.64
N LEU A 50 -10.91 3.00 10.48
CA LEU A 50 -11.09 4.35 10.98
C LEU A 50 -10.84 4.44 12.50
N ASP A 51 -11.48 3.56 13.27
CA ASP A 51 -11.41 3.54 14.73
C ASP A 51 -10.33 2.61 15.29
N ASN A 52 -9.49 2.03 14.42
CA ASN A 52 -8.40 1.19 14.89
C ASN A 52 -7.36 2.04 15.64
N LYS A 53 -7.13 1.71 16.92
CA LYS A 53 -6.15 2.35 17.81
C LYS A 53 -5.05 1.39 18.26
N LYS A 54 -5.00 0.18 17.69
CA LYS A 54 -3.97 -0.80 18.00
C LYS A 54 -2.63 -0.35 17.42
N ASP A 55 -1.56 -0.73 18.11
CA ASP A 55 -0.21 -0.53 17.61
C ASP A 55 0.10 -1.53 16.49
N GLY A 56 0.57 -1.02 15.35
CA GLY A 56 0.85 -1.86 14.20
C GLY A 56 1.18 -1.08 12.94
N THR A 57 1.23 -1.82 11.83
CA THR A 57 1.60 -1.32 10.51
C THR A 57 0.44 -1.50 9.54
N TYR A 58 0.15 -0.45 8.78
CA TYR A 58 -0.82 -0.46 7.69
C TYR A 58 -0.07 -0.76 6.40
N CYS A 59 -0.37 -1.91 5.81
CA CYS A 59 0.24 -2.38 4.58
C CYS A 59 -0.72 -2.22 3.40
N CYS A 60 -0.19 -2.16 2.18
CA CYS A 60 -0.99 -2.21 0.96
C CYS A 60 -1.79 -3.51 0.90
N VAL A 61 -3.11 -3.42 0.70
CA VAL A 61 -3.96 -4.62 0.59
C VAL A 61 -3.60 -5.49 -0.64
N VAL A 62 -3.04 -4.88 -1.69
CA VAL A 62 -2.72 -5.57 -2.96
C VAL A 62 -1.42 -6.34 -2.86
N CYS A 63 -0.34 -5.65 -2.49
CA CYS A 63 1.00 -6.24 -2.52
C CYS A 63 1.59 -6.49 -1.14
N GLY A 64 1.03 -5.97 -0.06
CA GLY A 64 1.56 -6.15 1.30
C GLY A 64 2.72 -5.22 1.69
N LEU A 65 3.05 -4.20 0.88
CA LEU A 65 4.11 -3.24 1.23
C LEU A 65 3.69 -2.43 2.47
N PRO A 66 4.52 -2.25 3.50
CA PRO A 66 4.24 -1.33 4.60
C PRO A 66 4.06 0.11 4.08
N LEU A 67 2.97 0.78 4.40
CA LEU A 67 2.71 2.14 3.89
C LEU A 67 2.66 3.18 5.01
N PHE A 68 2.06 2.84 6.16
CA PHE A 68 1.89 3.75 7.28
C PHE A 68 2.04 3.03 8.63
N SER A 69 2.52 3.75 9.64
CA SER A 69 2.59 3.27 11.03
C SER A 69 1.40 3.80 11.84
N SER A 70 0.89 3.01 12.79
CA SER A 70 -0.10 3.49 13.77
C SER A 70 0.42 4.66 14.61
N GLU A 71 1.74 4.76 14.81
CA GLU A 71 2.40 5.87 15.51
C GLU A 71 2.17 7.22 14.82
N HIS A 72 1.92 7.19 13.51
CA HIS A 72 1.67 8.39 12.71
C HIS A 72 0.17 8.66 12.48
N LYS A 73 -0.71 7.80 13.02
CA LYS A 73 -2.16 7.91 12.86
C LYS A 73 -2.71 8.99 13.79
N PHE A 74 -3.62 9.81 13.28
CA PHE A 74 -4.33 10.81 14.07
C PHE A 74 -5.80 10.91 13.67
N THR A 75 -6.63 11.42 14.57
CA THR A 75 -8.05 11.64 14.31
C THR A 75 -8.23 13.02 13.69
N SER A 76 -8.46 13.07 12.37
CA SER A 76 -8.73 14.30 11.63
C SER A 76 -10.19 14.77 11.72
N GLY A 77 -11.11 13.87 12.09
CA GLY A 77 -12.55 14.14 12.10
C GLY A 77 -13.22 14.09 10.72
N THR A 78 -12.49 13.74 9.65
CA THR A 78 -13.03 13.71 8.28
C THR A 78 -13.79 12.44 7.92
N GLY A 79 -13.67 11.37 8.72
CA GLY A 79 -14.33 10.09 8.47
C GLY A 79 -13.47 9.06 7.70
N TRP A 80 -12.18 9.36 7.50
CA TRP A 80 -11.19 8.45 6.92
C TRP A 80 -9.94 8.35 7.81
N PRO A 81 -9.25 7.19 7.82
CA PRO A 81 -7.98 7.05 8.54
C PRO A 81 -6.97 8.07 8.00
N SER A 82 -6.46 8.89 8.91
CA SER A 82 -5.53 9.98 8.59
C SER A 82 -4.18 9.76 9.25
N PHE A 83 -3.12 10.00 8.49
CA PHE A 83 -1.73 9.87 8.95
C PHE A 83 -0.97 11.15 8.62
N TYR A 84 0.00 11.53 9.45
CA TYR A 84 0.82 12.72 9.17
C TYR A 84 2.13 12.41 8.44
N GLN A 85 2.51 11.13 8.35
CA GLN A 85 3.77 10.70 7.72
C GLN A 85 3.66 9.26 7.19
N GLU A 86 4.28 9.00 6.04
CA GLU A 86 4.42 7.65 5.49
C GLU A 86 5.34 6.76 6.34
N TYR A 87 5.35 5.46 6.10
CA TYR A 87 6.30 4.54 6.73
C TYR A 87 7.73 4.81 6.24
N ASP A 88 7.88 5.13 4.96
CA ASP A 88 9.11 5.48 4.27
C ASP A 88 8.69 6.34 3.05
N GLU A 89 9.50 7.34 2.70
CA GLU A 89 9.20 8.25 1.59
C GLU A 89 9.14 7.52 0.24
N ASP A 90 9.89 6.43 0.09
CA ASP A 90 9.95 5.64 -1.14
C ASP A 90 8.79 4.64 -1.29
N HIS A 91 7.97 4.46 -0.24
CA HIS A 91 6.88 3.47 -0.27
C HIS A 91 5.62 4.01 -0.96
N VAL A 92 5.56 5.32 -1.14
CA VAL A 92 4.39 6.06 -1.59
C VAL A 92 4.74 6.98 -2.74
N ARG A 93 4.01 6.87 -3.84
CA ARG A 93 4.12 7.78 -4.98
C ARG A 93 3.06 8.87 -4.87
N LYS A 94 3.48 10.12 -5.11
CA LYS A 94 2.60 11.30 -5.15
C LYS A 94 2.34 11.68 -6.60
N VAL A 95 1.07 11.71 -7.00
CA VAL A 95 0.64 12.03 -8.36
C VAL A 95 -0.28 13.24 -8.32
N VAL A 96 -0.15 14.16 -9.26
CA VAL A 96 -1.02 15.34 -9.31
C VAL A 96 -2.36 14.95 -9.94
N ASP A 97 -3.42 14.99 -9.15
CA ASP A 97 -4.80 14.75 -9.56
C ASP A 97 -5.50 16.07 -9.89
N ARG A 98 -5.95 16.21 -11.14
CA ARG A 98 -6.70 17.39 -11.64
C ARG A 98 -8.18 17.11 -11.89
N SER A 99 -8.69 15.99 -11.39
CA SER A 99 -10.08 15.60 -11.53
C SER A 99 -11.04 16.55 -10.80
N HIS A 100 -12.31 16.55 -11.23
CA HIS A 100 -13.39 17.31 -10.61
C HIS A 100 -13.15 18.83 -10.47
N GLY A 101 -12.26 19.40 -11.29
CA GLY A 101 -11.94 20.84 -11.26
C GLY A 101 -11.13 21.27 -10.04
N MET A 102 -10.56 20.32 -9.30
CA MET A 102 -9.68 20.56 -8.15
C MET A 102 -8.25 20.12 -8.50
N VAL A 103 -7.25 20.72 -7.84
CA VAL A 103 -5.87 20.23 -7.88
C VAL A 103 -5.58 19.59 -6.53
N ARG A 104 -5.46 18.27 -6.52
CA ARG A 104 -5.12 17.47 -5.33
C ARG A 104 -3.88 16.64 -5.61
N THR A 105 -3.26 16.12 -4.57
CA THR A 105 -2.15 15.17 -4.72
C THR A 105 -2.65 13.80 -4.32
N GLU A 106 -2.83 12.95 -5.32
CA GLU A 106 -3.11 11.53 -5.16
C GLU A 106 -1.90 10.78 -4.61
N ILE A 107 -2.20 9.74 -3.84
CA ILE A 107 -1.24 8.87 -3.20
C ILE A 107 -1.47 7.46 -3.71
N GLU A 108 -0.41 6.86 -4.25
CA GLU A 108 -0.41 5.48 -4.76
C GLU A 108 0.68 4.66 -4.06
N CYS A 109 0.51 3.34 -4.02
CA CYS A 109 1.58 2.45 -3.59
C CYS A 109 2.72 2.46 -4.62
N ALA A 110 3.95 2.79 -4.21
CA ALA A 110 5.10 2.87 -5.11
C ALA A 110 5.41 1.53 -5.82
N ARG A 111 5.08 0.40 -5.17
CA ARG A 111 5.35 -0.94 -5.68
C ARG A 111 4.31 -1.46 -6.67
N CYS A 112 3.02 -1.26 -6.42
CA CYS A 112 1.96 -1.87 -7.23
C CYS A 112 1.03 -0.87 -7.93
N GLY A 113 1.22 0.43 -7.71
CA GLY A 113 0.38 1.48 -8.29
C GLY A 113 -1.04 1.54 -7.72
N ALA A 114 -1.38 0.74 -6.71
CA ALA A 114 -2.71 0.76 -6.11
C ALA A 114 -3.05 2.15 -5.54
N HIS A 115 -4.24 2.65 -5.87
CA HIS A 115 -4.79 3.88 -5.31
C HIS A 115 -4.97 3.76 -3.78
N LEU A 116 -4.43 4.71 -3.04
CA LEU A 116 -4.52 4.75 -1.57
C LEU A 116 -5.44 5.87 -1.09
N GLY A 117 -5.36 7.05 -1.70
CA GLY A 117 -6.14 8.23 -1.33
C GLY A 117 -5.45 9.52 -1.76
N HIS A 118 -5.53 10.56 -0.93
CA HIS A 118 -4.98 11.89 -1.22
C HIS A 118 -4.20 12.46 -0.04
N VAL A 119 -3.18 13.28 -0.33
CA VAL A 119 -2.45 14.08 0.66
C VAL A 119 -2.87 15.54 0.55
N PHE A 120 -3.05 16.16 1.71
CA PHE A 120 -3.40 17.56 1.89
C PHE A 120 -2.35 18.25 2.78
N ASP A 121 -2.18 19.55 2.64
CA ASP A 121 -1.25 20.41 3.41
C ASP A 121 -1.89 21.02 4.67
N ASP A 122 -3.01 20.45 5.13
CA ASP A 122 -3.78 20.86 6.31
C ASP A 122 -3.57 19.93 7.52
N GLY A 123 -2.42 19.25 7.57
CA GLY A 123 -2.08 18.29 8.62
C GLY A 123 -1.43 18.90 9.88
N PRO A 124 -1.29 18.10 10.94
CA PRO A 124 -0.60 18.52 12.16
C PRO A 124 0.92 18.61 11.95
N LYS A 125 1.62 19.31 12.87
CA LYS A 125 3.08 19.22 12.99
C LYS A 125 3.49 17.76 13.30
N PRO A 126 4.67 17.30 12.86
CA PRO A 126 5.80 18.09 12.34
C PRO A 126 5.77 18.36 10.83
N THR A 127 5.09 17.52 10.05
CA THR A 127 5.13 17.58 8.57
C THR A 127 4.16 18.61 7.98
N GLY A 128 3.07 18.91 8.69
CA GLY A 128 1.97 19.72 8.13
C GLY A 128 1.16 18.97 7.08
N MET A 129 1.43 17.67 6.86
CA MET A 129 0.77 16.87 5.83
C MET A 129 -0.32 16.00 6.46
N ARG A 130 -1.44 15.86 5.75
CA ARG A 130 -2.53 14.94 6.09
C ARG A 130 -2.74 13.95 4.96
N HIS A 131 -2.30 12.73 5.18
CA HIS A 131 -2.56 11.59 4.30
C HIS A 131 -3.94 11.05 4.63
N CYS A 132 -4.92 11.29 3.75
CA CYS A 132 -6.29 10.84 3.89
C CYS A 132 -6.47 9.59 3.03
N LEU A 133 -6.58 8.42 3.67
CA LEU A 133 -6.52 7.13 2.99
C LEU A 133 -7.86 6.42 3.03
N ASN A 134 -8.12 5.61 2.00
CA ASN A 134 -9.22 4.65 2.04
C ASN A 134 -8.79 3.44 2.88
N SER A 135 -9.59 3.09 3.88
CA SER A 135 -9.42 1.88 4.69
C SER A 135 -9.40 0.63 3.82
N ALA A 136 -10.23 0.58 2.77
CA ALA A 136 -10.28 -0.53 1.82
C ALA A 136 -8.97 -0.77 1.05
N SER A 137 -8.07 0.23 0.98
CA SER A 137 -6.75 0.10 0.35
C SER A 137 -5.68 -0.48 1.30
N LEU A 138 -6.00 -0.64 2.58
CA LEU A 138 -5.04 -0.97 3.63
C LEU A 138 -5.41 -2.28 4.35
N VAL A 139 -4.39 -3.02 4.74
CA VAL A 139 -4.49 -4.13 5.69
C VAL A 139 -3.69 -3.80 6.93
N PHE A 140 -4.28 -3.98 8.12
CA PHE A 140 -3.59 -3.72 9.38
C PHE A 140 -2.90 -4.99 9.89
N VAL A 141 -1.63 -4.85 10.30
CA VAL A 141 -0.85 -5.89 10.95
C VAL A 141 -0.45 -5.39 12.33
N GLU A 142 -0.88 -6.11 13.36
CA GLU A 142 -0.58 -5.78 14.75
C GLU A 142 0.92 -5.91 15.04
N LYS A 143 1.46 -5.03 15.89
CA LYS A 143 2.88 -5.01 16.26
C LYS A 143 3.31 -6.38 16.79
N GLY A 144 4.38 -6.94 16.23
CA GLY A 144 4.91 -8.26 16.58
C GLY A 144 4.34 -9.42 15.74
N SER A 145 3.32 -9.16 14.91
CA SER A 145 2.90 -10.11 13.86
C SER A 145 3.76 -9.96 12.61
N PRO A 146 3.98 -11.03 11.83
CA PRO A 146 4.72 -10.95 10.58
C PRO A 146 3.97 -10.07 9.57
N LEU A 147 4.70 -9.18 8.90
CA LEU A 147 4.17 -8.40 7.79
C LEU A 147 3.77 -9.33 6.64
N PRO A 148 2.81 -8.93 5.78
CA PRO A 148 2.38 -9.76 4.68
C PRO A 148 3.58 -10.00 3.77
N ALA A 149 3.87 -11.26 3.46
CA ALA A 149 4.97 -11.58 2.57
C ALA A 149 4.72 -10.90 1.21
N PRO A 150 5.74 -10.26 0.61
CA PRO A 150 5.60 -9.77 -0.74
C PRO A 150 5.19 -10.96 -1.63
N PRO A 151 4.25 -10.76 -2.57
CA PRO A 151 3.84 -11.81 -3.47
C PRO A 151 5.08 -12.25 -4.25
N VAL A 152 5.52 -13.48 -3.97
CA VAL A 152 6.69 -14.06 -4.61
C VAL A 152 6.29 -14.28 -6.06
N GLY A 153 6.71 -13.37 -6.95
CA GLY A 153 6.67 -13.64 -8.38
C GLY A 153 7.47 -14.90 -8.64
N ASP A 154 6.89 -15.82 -9.42
CA ASP A 154 7.38 -17.18 -9.64
C ASP A 154 8.91 -17.27 -9.63
N LEU A 155 9.46 -17.80 -8.53
CA LEU A 155 10.78 -18.40 -8.60
C LEU A 155 10.60 -19.64 -9.46
N GLU A 156 11.01 -19.57 -10.73
CA GLU A 156 11.16 -20.75 -11.56
C GLU A 156 11.97 -21.77 -10.76
N THR A 157 11.28 -22.81 -10.30
CA THR A 157 11.93 -23.93 -9.63
C THR A 157 12.69 -24.67 -10.72
N ALA A 158 13.98 -24.37 -10.87
CA ALA A 158 14.85 -25.12 -11.75
C ALA A 158 15.06 -26.52 -11.15
N TYR A 159 14.34 -27.51 -11.68
CA TYR A 159 14.64 -28.92 -11.43
C TYR A 159 15.97 -29.26 -12.12
N PHE A 160 17.06 -29.31 -11.36
CA PHE A 160 18.28 -30.00 -11.82
C PHE A 160 17.97 -31.49 -11.82
N ALA A 161 17.57 -32.03 -12.98
CA ALA A 161 17.59 -33.46 -13.19
C ALA A 161 19.04 -33.94 -13.06
N GLY A 162 19.37 -34.50 -11.90
CA GLY A 162 20.63 -35.21 -11.68
C GLY A 162 20.70 -36.36 -12.67
N GLY A 163 21.53 -36.21 -13.70
CA GLY A 163 21.79 -37.24 -14.68
C GLY A 163 22.38 -38.48 -14.00
N CYS A 164 21.75 -39.63 -14.23
CA CYS A 164 22.32 -40.94 -13.95
C CYS A 164 23.60 -41.13 -14.78
N PHE A 165 24.76 -41.03 -14.13
CA PHE A 165 26.04 -41.47 -14.67
C PHE A 165 26.44 -42.76 -13.93
N TRP A 166 26.00 -43.90 -14.46
CA TRP A 166 26.51 -45.22 -14.06
C TRP A 166 27.58 -45.63 -15.08
N GLY A 167 28.81 -45.77 -14.60
CA GLY A 167 29.89 -46.49 -15.28
C GLY A 167 30.03 -47.89 -14.72
#